data_AF-A0A951VXW4-F1
#
_entry.id   AF-A0A951VXW4-F1
#
_cell.length_a   1.000
_cell.length_b   1.000
_cell.length_c   1.000
_cell.angle_alpha   90.00
_cell.angle_beta   90.00
_cell.angle_gamma   90.00
#
_symmetry.space_group_name_H-M   'P 1'
#
loop_
_entity.id
_entity.type
_entity.pdbx_description
1 polymer ?
#
loop_
_entity_poly.entity_id
_entity_poly.type
_entity_poly.pdbx_seq_one_letter_code
_entity_poly.pdbx_strand_id
1 'polypeptide(L)'
;MAESTWIEKNQPEIWKKTSKFVLLSGYLSYRLTGQHRDSIASQVGYIPFDYKSHKWASASDWKWQATRLQPSQLSELVKPGELIGQITKEASLATGIPEGLPLIASGADKACEILGSGVSDESTAHLSFGTTATVNVLSKKYHEAVRFMPPYPSAILGQYSMEIQIFRGFWMVSWFKKQFGFEDEKEAAKLGKSAEQLLEERIQDI
;
A
#
# COMPACT_ATOMS: atom_id res chain seq x y z
N MET A 1 -0.23 -17.44 5.81
CA MET A 1 0.77 -17.57 6.89
C MET A 1 1.61 -16.30 6.83
N ALA A 2 1.84 -15.61 7.95
CA ALA A 2 2.67 -14.41 7.95
C ALA A 2 4.11 -14.74 7.56
N GLU A 3 4.78 -13.83 6.85
CA GLU A 3 6.15 -13.98 6.34
C GLU A 3 7.14 -14.21 7.49
N SER A 4 6.97 -13.51 8.60
CA SER A 4 7.77 -13.68 9.81
C SER A 4 7.73 -15.11 10.35
N THR A 5 6.54 -15.72 10.39
CA THR A 5 6.36 -17.12 10.82
C THR A 5 6.98 -18.10 9.84
N TRP A 6 6.97 -17.80 8.54
CA TRP A 6 7.67 -18.62 7.56
C TRP A 6 9.19 -18.57 7.76
N ILE A 7 9.74 -17.36 7.97
CA ILE A 7 11.19 -17.17 8.21
C ILE A 7 11.62 -17.86 9.50
N GLU A 8 10.84 -17.73 10.58
CA GLU A 8 11.14 -18.39 11.86
C GLU A 8 11.25 -19.91 11.72
N LYS A 9 10.34 -20.53 10.96
CA LYS A 9 10.32 -21.99 10.75
C LYS A 9 11.37 -22.48 9.76
N ASN A 10 11.55 -21.79 8.64
CA ASN A 10 12.35 -22.27 7.52
C ASN A 10 13.78 -21.72 7.53
N GLN A 11 14.01 -20.60 8.21
CA GLN A 11 15.31 -19.92 8.32
C GLN A 11 15.59 -19.48 9.77
N PRO A 12 15.59 -20.42 10.74
CA PRO A 12 15.70 -20.09 12.17
C PRO A 12 16.99 -19.36 12.52
N GLU A 13 18.09 -19.64 11.83
CA GLU A 13 19.38 -18.96 12.06
C GLU A 13 19.38 -17.49 11.60
N ILE A 14 18.60 -17.15 10.57
CA ILE A 14 18.35 -15.76 10.18
C ILE A 14 17.44 -15.11 11.21
N TRP A 15 16.34 -15.77 11.57
CA TRP A 15 15.38 -15.26 12.55
C TRP A 15 16.01 -14.90 13.89
N LYS A 16 16.89 -15.77 14.44
CA LYS A 16 17.64 -15.51 15.68
C LYS A 16 18.52 -14.27 15.62
N LYS A 17 18.99 -13.88 14.43
CA LYS A 17 19.83 -12.69 14.19
C LYS A 17 19.01 -11.45 13.86
N THR A 18 17.70 -11.59 13.62
CA THR A 18 16.82 -10.48 13.23
C THR A 18 16.51 -9.57 14.41
N SER A 19 17.14 -8.39 14.42
CA SER A 19 16.84 -7.34 15.40
C SER A 19 15.55 -6.58 15.09
N LYS A 20 15.24 -6.34 13.80
CA LYS A 20 14.08 -5.58 13.34
C LYS A 20 13.36 -6.30 12.20
N PHE A 21 12.03 -6.24 12.20
CA PHE A 21 11.15 -6.69 11.13
C PHE A 21 10.25 -5.52 10.74
N VAL A 22 10.44 -5.00 9.53
CA VAL A 22 9.81 -3.75 9.09
C VAL A 22 9.26 -3.92 7.69
N LEU A 23 8.27 -3.12 7.35
CA LEU A 23 7.83 -2.97 5.96
C LEU A 23 8.90 -2.21 5.15
N LEU A 24 8.78 -2.25 3.83
CA LEU A 24 9.72 -1.57 2.94
C LEU A 24 9.81 -0.06 3.25
N SER A 25 8.69 0.59 3.58
CA SER A 25 8.63 2.00 4.02
C SER A 25 9.53 2.26 5.23
N GLY A 26 9.41 1.45 6.28
CA GLY A 26 10.24 1.53 7.47
C GLY A 26 11.71 1.25 7.21
N TYR A 27 12.02 0.29 6.31
CA TYR A 27 13.41 0.02 5.90
C TYR A 27 14.03 1.22 5.18
N LEU A 28 13.34 1.79 4.19
CA LEU A 28 13.82 2.95 3.44
C LEU A 28 13.97 4.17 4.35
N SER A 29 13.00 4.40 5.24
CA SER A 29 13.05 5.46 6.26
C SER A 29 14.28 5.33 7.16
N TYR A 30 14.56 4.11 7.64
CA TYR A 30 15.77 3.82 8.42
C TYR A 30 17.05 4.04 7.61
N ARG A 31 17.09 3.59 6.35
CA ARG A 31 18.27 3.79 5.48
C ARG A 31 18.55 5.26 5.21
N LEU A 32 17.53 6.10 5.18
CA LEU A 32 17.64 7.53 4.95
C LEU A 32 17.95 8.35 6.21
N THR A 33 17.45 7.93 7.37
CA THR A 33 17.46 8.76 8.59
C THR A 33 18.17 8.14 9.80
N GLY A 34 18.52 6.85 9.72
CA GLY A 34 19.00 6.07 10.87
C GLY A 34 17.94 5.80 11.94
N GLN A 35 16.70 6.28 11.77
CA GLN A 35 15.62 6.12 12.75
C GLN A 35 14.74 4.92 12.41
N HIS A 36 14.43 4.09 13.40
CA HIS A 36 13.44 3.01 13.25
C HIS A 36 12.02 3.54 13.45
N ARG A 37 11.61 4.46 12.59
CA ARG A 37 10.29 5.10 12.59
C ARG A 37 9.61 4.85 11.26
N ASP A 38 8.31 4.60 11.27
CA ASP A 38 7.50 4.38 10.07
C ASP A 38 6.12 5.01 10.24
N SER A 39 5.46 5.30 9.13
CA SER A 39 4.15 5.94 9.14
C SER A 39 3.03 4.95 9.43
N ILE A 40 2.06 5.37 10.24
CA ILE A 40 0.77 4.69 10.42
C ILE A 40 0.12 4.41 9.07
N ALA A 41 0.17 5.36 8.12
CA ALA A 41 -0.43 5.22 6.79
C ALA A 41 0.25 4.18 5.88
N SER A 42 1.40 3.65 6.28
CA SER A 42 2.13 2.62 5.54
C SER A 42 1.89 1.20 6.06
N GLN A 43 1.14 1.03 7.15
CA GLN A 43 0.95 -0.27 7.79
C GLN A 43 -0.16 -1.07 7.12
N VAL A 44 0.20 -1.85 6.09
CA VAL A 44 -0.73 -2.64 5.24
C VAL A 44 -0.41 -4.13 5.17
N GLY A 45 0.43 -4.65 6.08
CA GLY A 45 0.94 -6.03 6.06
C GLY A 45 0.40 -6.96 7.16
N TYR A 46 0.87 -8.21 7.15
CA TYR A 46 0.62 -9.20 8.21
C TYR A 46 1.53 -8.97 9.43
N ILE A 47 1.28 -7.87 10.12
CA ILE A 47 2.00 -7.40 11.31
C ILE A 47 1.00 -7.21 12.47
N PRO A 48 1.45 -7.19 13.74
CA PRO A 48 0.58 -7.03 14.89
C PRO A 48 0.13 -5.56 15.05
N PHE A 49 -0.63 -5.08 14.06
CA PHE A 49 -1.17 -3.73 13.98
C PHE A 49 -2.68 -3.75 14.22
N ASP A 50 -3.17 -2.81 15.02
CA ASP A 50 -4.60 -2.58 15.25
C ASP A 50 -5.07 -1.43 14.36
N TYR A 51 -5.74 -1.82 13.27
CA TYR A 51 -6.31 -0.90 12.29
C TYR A 51 -7.33 0.05 12.89
N LYS A 52 -8.03 -0.30 13.99
CA LYS A 52 -9.05 0.57 14.59
C LYS A 52 -8.43 1.67 15.46
N SER A 53 -7.32 1.39 16.13
CA SER A 53 -6.66 2.38 17.00
C SER A 53 -5.44 3.05 16.34
N HIS A 54 -5.04 2.59 15.15
CA HIS A 54 -3.85 3.03 14.43
C HIS A 54 -2.56 2.90 15.26
N LYS A 55 -2.45 1.79 15.99
CA LYS A 55 -1.31 1.49 16.88
C LYS A 55 -0.87 0.04 16.70
N TRP A 56 0.29 -0.28 17.24
CA TRP A 56 0.60 -1.69 17.50
C TRP A 56 -0.48 -2.31 18.40
N ALA A 57 -0.82 -3.55 18.09
CA ALA A 57 -1.82 -4.31 18.82
C ALA A 57 -1.43 -4.44 20.30
N SER A 58 -2.42 -4.59 21.18
CA SER A 58 -2.16 -4.76 22.61
C SER A 58 -1.27 -6.00 22.86
N ALA A 59 -0.50 -6.00 23.94
CA ALA A 59 0.43 -7.10 24.25
C ALA A 59 -0.27 -8.49 24.38
N SER A 60 -1.57 -8.51 24.65
CA SER A 60 -2.40 -9.72 24.74
C SER A 60 -3.08 -10.11 23.42
N ASP A 61 -2.92 -9.32 22.35
CA ASP A 61 -3.53 -9.60 21.05
C ASP A 61 -2.90 -10.86 20.42
N TRP A 62 -3.75 -11.74 19.89
CA TRP A 62 -3.33 -12.99 19.25
C TRP A 62 -2.40 -12.78 18.05
N LYS A 63 -2.42 -11.60 17.41
CA LYS A 63 -1.54 -11.29 16.26
C LYS A 63 -0.06 -11.45 16.60
N TRP A 64 0.35 -11.18 17.85
CA TRP A 64 1.75 -11.39 18.29
C TRP A 64 2.13 -12.87 18.21
N GLN A 65 1.24 -13.77 18.63
CA GLN A 65 1.46 -15.21 18.54
C GLN A 65 1.46 -15.70 17.09
N ALA A 66 0.54 -15.18 16.27
CA ALA A 66 0.41 -15.57 14.87
C ALA A 66 1.59 -15.13 13.99
N THR A 67 2.23 -14.02 14.34
CA THR A 67 3.38 -13.45 13.61
C THR A 67 4.73 -13.81 14.23
N ARG A 68 4.77 -14.33 15.47
CA ARG A 68 6.00 -14.60 16.24
C ARG A 68 6.85 -13.36 16.54
N LEU A 69 6.37 -12.17 16.22
CA LEU A 69 7.08 -10.92 16.41
C LEU A 69 7.07 -10.48 17.88
N GLN A 70 8.05 -9.66 18.24
CA GLN A 70 8.12 -8.95 19.52
C GLN A 70 8.02 -7.43 19.29
N PRO A 71 7.48 -6.65 20.25
CA PRO A 71 7.38 -5.20 20.09
C PRO A 71 8.72 -4.51 19.79
N SER A 72 9.81 -5.01 20.37
CA SER A 72 11.16 -4.49 20.14
C SER A 72 11.65 -4.65 18.69
N GLN A 73 11.09 -5.60 17.93
CA GLN A 73 11.44 -5.83 16.54
C GLN A 73 10.74 -4.87 15.58
N LEU A 74 9.76 -4.09 16.03
CA LEU A 74 9.00 -3.20 15.17
C LEU A 74 9.55 -1.77 15.19
N SER A 75 9.14 -0.98 14.21
CA SER A 75 9.38 0.47 14.17
C SER A 75 8.46 1.19 15.16
N GLU A 76 8.91 2.32 15.67
CA GLU A 76 8.01 3.31 16.26
C GLU A 76 7.10 3.86 15.15
N LEU A 77 5.82 4.06 15.47
CA LEU A 77 4.84 4.59 14.53
C LEU A 77 4.63 6.08 14.72
N VAL A 78 4.66 6.81 13.60
CA VAL A 78 4.36 8.24 13.54
C VAL A 78 3.15 8.50 12.67
N LYS A 79 2.48 9.63 12.89
CA LYS A 79 1.33 10.00 12.08
C LYS A 79 1.77 10.44 10.68
N PRO A 80 0.92 10.28 9.65
CA PRO A 80 1.15 10.88 8.36
C PRO A 80 1.34 12.39 8.50
N GLY A 81 2.33 12.95 7.82
CA GLY A 81 2.70 14.36 7.94
C GLY A 81 3.61 14.71 9.12
N GLU A 82 3.90 13.78 10.04
CA GLU A 82 4.89 14.02 11.11
C GLU A 82 6.32 13.75 10.62
N LEU A 83 7.29 14.37 11.29
CA LEU A 83 8.72 14.15 11.04
C LEU A 83 9.10 12.71 11.37
N ILE A 84 9.68 11.98 10.42
CA ILE A 84 10.35 10.69 10.66
C ILE A 84 11.75 10.93 11.23
N GLY A 85 12.52 11.80 10.57
CA GLY A 85 13.89 12.12 10.94
C GLY A 85 14.52 13.06 9.92
N GLN A 86 15.84 13.18 9.96
CA GLN A 86 16.60 13.98 9.00
C GLN A 86 17.51 13.07 8.17
N ILE A 87 17.74 13.43 6.92
CA ILE A 87 18.61 12.69 6.02
C ILE A 87 20.02 12.65 6.60
N THR A 88 20.58 11.44 6.77
CA THR A 88 21.93 11.28 7.30
C THR A 88 22.98 11.62 6.24
N LYS A 89 24.23 11.83 6.69
CA LYS A 89 25.37 12.01 5.80
C LYS A 89 25.56 10.85 4.84
N GLU A 90 25.44 9.61 5.33
CA GLU A 90 25.59 8.41 4.51
C GLU A 90 24.51 8.31 3.44
N ALA A 91 23.26 8.60 3.80
CA ALA A 91 22.15 8.64 2.86
C ALA A 91 22.32 9.76 1.82
N SER A 92 22.82 10.92 2.25
CA SER A 92 23.11 12.05 1.37
C SER A 92 24.14 11.69 0.31
N LEU A 93 25.26 11.07 0.72
CA LEU A 93 26.30 10.61 -0.20
C LEU A 93 25.80 9.55 -1.19
N ALA A 94 24.89 8.68 -0.78
CA ALA A 94 24.37 7.60 -1.62
C ALA A 94 23.27 8.05 -2.61
N THR A 95 22.53 9.12 -2.30
CA THR A 95 21.31 9.49 -3.05
C THR A 95 21.35 10.89 -3.66
N GLY A 96 22.25 11.77 -3.19
CA GLY A 96 22.28 13.18 -3.55
C GLY A 96 21.26 14.05 -2.79
N ILE A 97 20.44 13.48 -1.90
CA ILE A 97 19.51 14.25 -1.07
C ILE A 97 20.32 15.02 -0.01
N PRO A 98 20.10 16.32 0.22
CA PRO A 98 20.88 17.09 1.19
C PRO A 98 20.84 16.52 2.61
N GLU A 99 22.00 16.39 3.25
CA GLU A 99 22.13 16.06 4.67
C GLU A 99 21.33 17.05 5.53
N GLY A 100 20.66 16.56 6.57
CA GLY A 100 19.85 17.37 7.47
C GLY A 100 18.44 17.70 6.93
N LEU A 101 18.14 17.39 5.66
CA LEU A 101 16.81 17.62 5.11
C LEU A 101 15.76 16.78 5.89
N PRO A 102 14.61 17.35 6.30
CA PRO A 102 13.57 16.60 6.97
C PRO A 102 12.92 15.53 6.07
N LEU A 103 12.80 14.30 6.57
CA LEU A 103 11.96 13.26 5.98
C LEU A 103 10.61 13.23 6.71
N ILE A 104 9.53 13.46 5.97
CA ILE A 104 8.15 13.48 6.50
C ILE A 104 7.45 12.16 6.23
N ALA A 105 6.64 11.70 7.19
CA ALA A 105 5.87 10.48 7.10
C ALA A 105 4.81 10.55 5.99
N SER A 106 4.84 9.58 5.09
CA SER A 106 3.90 9.42 3.97
C SER A 106 2.93 8.25 4.21
N GLY A 107 2.16 7.83 3.20
CA GLY A 107 1.35 6.61 3.23
C GLY A 107 1.89 5.50 2.34
N ALA A 108 1.24 4.34 2.40
CA ALA A 108 1.37 3.32 1.37
C ALA A 108 0.96 3.89 0.00
N ASP A 109 1.31 3.18 -1.07
CA ASP A 109 1.03 3.57 -2.46
C ASP A 109 -0.44 3.98 -2.68
N LYS A 110 -1.40 3.14 -2.26
CA LYS A 110 -2.84 3.38 -2.40
C LYS A 110 -3.30 4.59 -1.59
N ALA A 111 -2.80 4.75 -0.37
CA ALA A 111 -3.14 5.89 0.47
C ALA A 111 -2.67 7.22 -0.15
N CYS A 112 -1.49 7.20 -0.77
CA CYS A 112 -0.94 8.35 -1.52
C CYS A 112 -1.70 8.61 -2.82
N GLU A 113 -2.10 7.57 -3.55
CA GLU A 113 -2.90 7.67 -4.77
C GLU A 113 -4.26 8.35 -4.51
N ILE A 114 -4.97 7.90 -3.48
CA ILE A 114 -6.26 8.48 -3.08
C ILE A 114 -6.09 9.96 -2.73
N LEU A 115 -5.11 10.29 -1.89
CA LEU A 115 -4.82 11.69 -1.54
C LEU A 115 -4.45 12.53 -2.78
N GLY A 116 -3.61 12.00 -3.65
CA GLY A 116 -3.17 12.67 -4.89
C GLY A 116 -4.29 12.89 -5.90
N SER A 117 -5.34 12.05 -5.87
CA SER A 117 -6.54 12.22 -6.70
C SER A 117 -7.49 13.32 -6.21
N GLY A 118 -7.20 13.93 -5.05
CA GLY A 118 -8.04 14.98 -4.45
C GLY A 118 -9.17 14.46 -3.56
N VAL A 119 -9.23 13.15 -3.31
CA VAL A 119 -10.23 12.57 -2.40
C VAL A 119 -9.83 12.82 -0.96
N SER A 120 -10.65 13.58 -0.24
CA SER A 120 -10.37 14.02 1.15
C SER A 120 -11.40 13.60 2.20
N ASP A 121 -12.56 13.09 1.77
CA ASP A 121 -13.67 12.72 2.64
C ASP A 121 -14.58 11.66 2.01
N GLU A 122 -15.69 11.34 2.69
CA GLU A 122 -16.60 10.25 2.35
C GLU A 122 -17.54 10.59 1.17
N SER A 123 -17.56 11.84 0.69
CA SER A 123 -18.46 12.28 -0.39
C SER A 123 -17.99 11.87 -1.79
N THR A 124 -16.71 11.52 -1.92
CA THR A 124 -16.08 11.20 -3.20
C THR A 124 -15.46 9.81 -3.15
N ALA A 125 -15.77 8.99 -4.15
CA ALA A 125 -15.13 7.69 -4.33
C ALA A 125 -13.91 7.81 -5.25
N HIS A 126 -12.81 7.15 -4.87
CA HIS A 126 -11.65 6.97 -5.72
C HIS A 126 -11.78 5.65 -6.50
N LEU A 127 -11.70 5.72 -7.82
CA LEU A 127 -11.71 4.55 -8.71
C LEU A 127 -10.34 4.39 -9.34
N SER A 128 -9.69 3.26 -9.10
CA SER A 128 -8.42 2.91 -9.73
C SER A 128 -8.63 1.72 -10.65
N PHE A 129 -8.38 1.92 -11.94
CA PHE A 129 -8.61 0.95 -13.00
C PHE A 129 -7.31 0.31 -13.46
N GLY A 130 -6.87 -0.71 -12.73
CA GLY A 130 -5.74 -1.55 -13.10
C GLY A 130 -6.15 -2.98 -13.46
N THR A 131 -5.16 -3.88 -13.56
CA THR A 131 -5.36 -5.34 -13.69
C THR A 131 -6.42 -5.84 -12.72
N THR A 132 -6.36 -5.34 -11.47
CA THR A 132 -7.44 -5.36 -10.49
C THR A 132 -7.99 -3.95 -10.40
N ALA A 133 -9.31 -3.79 -10.48
CA ALA A 133 -9.95 -2.50 -10.24
C ALA A 133 -10.27 -2.35 -8.75
N THR A 134 -10.21 -1.13 -8.22
CA THR A 134 -10.47 -0.86 -6.81
C THR A 134 -11.40 0.33 -6.65
N VAL A 135 -12.39 0.20 -5.78
CA VAL A 135 -13.22 1.31 -5.31
C VAL A 135 -12.80 1.64 -3.88
N ASN A 136 -12.41 2.89 -3.65
CA ASN A 136 -11.97 3.36 -2.35
C ASN A 136 -12.83 4.53 -1.87
N VAL A 137 -13.19 4.53 -0.60
CA VAL A 137 -13.89 5.64 0.07
C VAL A 137 -13.22 5.89 1.41
N LEU A 138 -12.91 7.16 1.68
CA LEU A 138 -12.37 7.55 2.98
C LEU A 138 -13.49 7.64 4.02
N SER A 139 -13.18 7.33 5.27
CA SER A 139 -14.08 7.55 6.38
C SER A 139 -13.37 7.99 7.64
N LYS A 140 -14.02 8.81 8.46
CA LYS A 140 -13.55 9.13 9.83
C LYS A 140 -13.87 8.02 10.84
N LYS A 141 -14.74 7.08 10.46
CA LYS A 141 -15.18 5.99 11.32
C LYS A 141 -14.60 4.68 10.80
N TYR A 142 -14.24 3.79 11.73
CA TYR A 142 -13.82 2.45 11.38
C TYR A 142 -15.04 1.66 10.87
N HIS A 143 -14.99 1.22 9.62
CA HIS A 143 -16.02 0.39 9.00
C HIS A 143 -15.38 -0.69 8.12
N GLU A 144 -15.86 -1.92 8.27
CA GLU A 144 -15.43 -3.06 7.46
C GLU A 144 -16.43 -3.24 6.30
N ALA A 145 -16.09 -2.70 5.13
CA ALA A 145 -16.94 -2.84 3.93
C ALA A 145 -17.15 -4.32 3.55
N VAL A 146 -16.15 -5.16 3.84
CA VAL A 146 -16.24 -6.62 3.77
C VAL A 146 -15.90 -7.17 5.16
N ARG A 147 -16.76 -8.04 5.69
CA ARG A 147 -16.60 -8.60 7.05
C ARG A 147 -15.20 -9.22 7.22
N PHE A 148 -14.51 -8.85 8.30
CA PHE A 148 -13.15 -9.28 8.63
C PHE A 148 -12.03 -8.71 7.74
N MET A 149 -12.36 -7.82 6.81
CA MET A 149 -11.38 -7.02 6.08
C MET A 149 -11.33 -5.63 6.71
N PRO A 150 -10.26 -5.29 7.45
CA PRO A 150 -10.14 -3.97 8.04
C PRO A 150 -10.00 -2.92 6.94
N PRO A 151 -10.55 -1.71 7.12
CA PRO A 151 -10.14 -0.59 6.30
C PRO A 151 -8.68 -0.24 6.61
N TYR A 152 -7.95 0.18 5.58
CA TYR A 152 -6.54 0.53 5.72
C TYR A 152 -6.38 1.95 6.28
N PRO A 153 -5.23 2.30 6.89
CA PRO A 153 -5.00 3.67 7.34
C PRO A 153 -4.89 4.64 6.16
N SER A 154 -5.53 5.81 6.27
CA SER A 154 -5.43 6.86 5.24
C SER A 154 -4.15 7.69 5.40
N ALA A 155 -3.69 8.30 4.30
CA ALA A 155 -2.67 9.34 4.34
C ALA A 155 -3.17 10.63 5.03
N ILE A 156 -4.49 10.79 5.18
CA ILE A 156 -5.10 11.85 5.98
C ILE A 156 -5.25 11.36 7.42
N LEU A 157 -4.65 12.09 8.35
CA LEU A 157 -4.65 11.75 9.76
C LEU A 157 -6.08 11.54 10.32
N GLY A 158 -6.27 10.41 11.01
CA GLY A 158 -7.52 10.08 11.70
C GLY A 158 -8.62 9.54 10.79
N GLN A 159 -8.29 9.24 9.53
CA GLN A 159 -9.20 8.62 8.58
C GLN A 159 -8.77 7.19 8.20
N TYR A 160 -9.73 6.43 7.72
CA TYR A 160 -9.61 5.08 7.22
C TYR A 160 -9.94 5.07 5.72
N SER A 161 -9.29 4.20 4.96
CA SER A 161 -9.59 3.92 3.56
C SER A 161 -10.28 2.57 3.47
N MET A 162 -11.58 2.60 3.17
CA MET A 162 -12.31 1.38 2.83
C MET A 162 -12.04 1.04 1.38
N GLU A 163 -11.55 -0.16 1.13
CA GLU A 163 -11.27 -0.65 -0.21
C GLU A 163 -12.16 -1.84 -0.55
N ILE A 164 -12.77 -1.82 -1.73
CA ILE A 164 -13.35 -2.99 -2.36
C ILE A 164 -12.56 -3.27 -3.64
N GLN A 165 -12.01 -4.48 -3.72
CA GLN A 165 -11.29 -4.95 -4.90
C GLN A 165 -12.23 -5.71 -5.82
N ILE A 166 -12.25 -5.30 -7.09
CA ILE A 166 -12.91 -6.02 -8.18
C ILE A 166 -11.82 -6.82 -8.88
N PHE A 167 -11.73 -8.09 -8.49
CA PHE A 167 -10.76 -9.02 -9.08
C PHE A 167 -10.95 -9.11 -10.59
N ARG A 168 -9.82 -9.12 -11.31
CA ARG A 168 -9.77 -9.22 -12.78
C ARG A 168 -10.42 -8.06 -13.55
N GLY A 169 -10.57 -6.87 -12.96
CA GLY A 169 -11.15 -5.67 -13.59
C GLY A 169 -10.73 -5.44 -15.06
N PHE A 170 -9.67 -4.66 -15.31
CA PHE A 170 -9.22 -4.42 -16.70
C PHE A 170 -8.42 -5.59 -17.28
N TRP A 171 -8.04 -6.57 -16.44
CA TRP A 171 -7.47 -7.82 -16.93
C TRP A 171 -8.43 -8.55 -17.87
N MET A 172 -9.75 -8.54 -17.61
CA MET A 172 -10.73 -9.16 -18.52
C MET A 172 -10.74 -8.48 -19.89
N VAL A 173 -10.61 -7.16 -19.95
CA VAL A 173 -10.52 -6.41 -21.22
C VAL A 173 -9.25 -6.82 -21.98
N SER A 174 -8.10 -6.84 -21.29
CA SER A 174 -6.84 -7.29 -21.88
C SER A 174 -6.87 -8.74 -22.35
N TRP A 175 -7.51 -9.62 -21.57
CA TRP A 175 -7.68 -11.03 -21.92
C TRP A 175 -8.59 -11.17 -23.15
N PHE A 176 -9.74 -10.49 -23.18
CA PHE A 176 -10.67 -10.50 -24.31
C PHE A 176 -9.97 -10.05 -25.59
N LYS A 177 -9.25 -8.92 -25.55
CA LYS A 177 -8.46 -8.43 -26.67
C LYS A 177 -7.48 -9.47 -27.20
N LYS A 178 -6.72 -10.13 -26.30
CA LYS A 178 -5.76 -11.17 -26.68
C LYS A 178 -6.39 -12.43 -27.25
N GLN A 179 -7.60 -12.80 -26.81
CA GLN A 179 -8.24 -14.05 -27.24
C GLN A 179 -9.12 -13.87 -28.48
N PHE A 180 -9.75 -12.70 -28.63
CA PHE A 180 -10.77 -12.47 -29.65
C PHE A 180 -10.52 -11.22 -30.52
N GLY A 181 -9.75 -10.25 -30.04
CA GLY A 181 -9.53 -8.95 -30.70
C GLY A 181 -8.31 -8.89 -31.64
N PHE A 182 -7.85 -10.03 -32.18
CA PHE A 182 -6.65 -10.05 -33.03
C PHE A 182 -6.78 -9.20 -34.30
N GLU A 183 -7.94 -9.25 -34.96
CA GLU A 183 -8.20 -8.43 -36.14
C GLU A 183 -8.35 -6.94 -35.76
N ASP A 184 -8.99 -6.66 -34.63
CA ASP A 184 -9.08 -5.30 -34.07
C ASP A 184 -7.70 -4.72 -33.73
N GLU A 185 -6.79 -5.52 -33.15
CA GLU A 185 -5.42 -5.09 -32.86
C GLU A 185 -4.65 -4.73 -34.13
N LYS A 186 -4.76 -5.56 -35.18
CA LYS A 186 -4.14 -5.29 -36.48
C LYS A 186 -4.69 -4.04 -37.15
N GLU A 187 -6.00 -3.86 -37.11
CA GLU A 187 -6.66 -2.70 -37.69
C GLU A 187 -6.34 -1.42 -36.94
N ALA A 188 -6.41 -1.46 -35.61
CA ALA A 188 -6.03 -0.33 -34.75
C ALA A 188 -4.58 0.10 -34.99
N ALA A 189 -3.66 -0.86 -35.15
CA ALA A 189 -2.26 -0.56 -35.48
C ALA A 189 -2.11 0.16 -36.83
N LYS A 190 -2.90 -0.20 -37.85
CA LYS A 190 -2.91 0.50 -39.16
C LYS A 190 -3.47 1.93 -39.03
N LEU A 191 -4.44 2.11 -38.15
CA LEU A 191 -5.10 3.39 -37.88
C LEU A 191 -4.32 4.27 -36.88
N GLY A 192 -3.21 3.78 -36.32
CA GLY A 192 -2.44 4.50 -35.30
C GLY A 192 -3.18 4.68 -33.96
N LYS A 193 -4.16 3.82 -33.67
CA LYS A 193 -4.97 3.83 -32.44
C LYS A 193 -4.65 2.63 -31.56
N SER A 194 -5.07 2.67 -30.30
CA SER A 194 -5.13 1.45 -29.50
C SER A 194 -6.33 0.58 -29.91
N ALA A 195 -6.22 -0.73 -29.73
CA ALA A 195 -7.32 -1.65 -29.98
C ALA A 195 -8.54 -1.35 -29.09
N GLU A 196 -8.30 -0.90 -27.86
CA GLU A 196 -9.35 -0.45 -26.94
C GLU A 196 -10.15 0.71 -27.52
N GLN A 197 -9.48 1.70 -28.13
CA GLN A 197 -10.16 2.82 -28.78
C GLN A 197 -11.01 2.37 -29.97
N LEU A 198 -10.50 1.45 -30.79
CA LEU A 198 -11.25 0.92 -31.94
C LEU A 198 -12.48 0.11 -31.49
N LEU A 199 -12.33 -0.70 -30.44
CA LEU A 199 -13.43 -1.46 -29.87
C LEU A 199 -14.50 -0.54 -29.27
N GLU A 200 -14.11 0.53 -28.58
CA GLU A 200 -15.04 1.53 -28.04
C GLU A 200 -15.86 2.21 -29.15
N GLU A 201 -15.22 2.58 -30.27
CA GLU A 201 -15.90 3.16 -31.43
C GLU A 201 -16.94 2.18 -32.00
N ARG A 202 -16.58 0.90 -32.15
CA ARG A 202 -17.48 -0.12 -32.68
C ARG A 202 -18.67 -0.41 -31.76
N ILE A 203 -18.50 -0.30 -30.44
CA ILE A 203 -19.59 -0.47 -29.48
C ILE A 203 -20.65 0.64 -29.64
N GLN A 204 -20.26 1.84 -30.06
CA GLN A 204 -21.22 2.95 -30.26
C GLN A 204 -22.16 2.74 -31.45
N ASP A 205 -21.78 1.86 -32.38
CA ASP A 205 -22.55 1.54 -33.59
C ASP A 205 -23.52 0.34 -33.41
N ILE A 206 -23.61 -0.22 -32.19
CA ILE A 206 -24.50 -1.35 -31.81
C ILE A 206 -25.67 -0.82 -30.99
#